data_AF-A0A2T5YGR2-F1
#
_entry.id   AF-A0A2T5YGR2-F1
#
_cell.length_a   1.000
_cell.length_b   1.000
_cell.length_c   1.000
_cell.angle_alpha   90.00
_cell.angle_beta   90.00
_cell.angle_gamma   90.00
#
_symmetry.space_group_name_H-M   'P 1'
#
loop_
_entity.id
_entity.type
_entity.pdbx_description
1 polymer ?
#
loop_
_entity_poly.entity_id
_entity_poly.type
_entity_poly.pdbx_seq_one_letter_code
_entity_poly.pdbx_strand_id
1 'polypeptide(L)'
;MNDLFQSIKQVIETRRTTKPPKMNGQRIPDEQIMQLLQLADWAPTHGHTEPWRFIVYSDEARQHFCQQHAELYKQHIPADKFIQDKYEKLRHMGEQASHILVTYMRRGELPKIPELEEIAATSCAIQNLLLGASALGLASYWGSGGMAYHPAMKNHLQLREQDIVLGILYLGYGDNAAHPGKRQVPLEEKVSWVR
;
A
#
# COMPACT_ATOMS: atom_id res chain seq x y z
N MET A 1 -5.71 31.78 -5.13
CA MET A 1 -5.74 30.35 -4.75
C MET A 1 -5.26 30.28 -3.31
N ASN A 2 -6.03 29.67 -2.39
CA ASN A 2 -5.67 29.72 -0.98
C ASN A 2 -4.48 28.80 -0.65
N ASP A 3 -3.79 29.08 0.45
CA ASP A 3 -2.57 28.35 0.84
C ASP A 3 -2.84 26.85 1.05
N LEU A 4 -4.03 26.50 1.56
CA LEU A 4 -4.43 25.11 1.76
C LEU A 4 -4.44 24.31 0.44
N PHE A 5 -5.00 24.89 -0.63
CA PHE A 5 -5.00 24.23 -1.93
C PHE A 5 -3.58 24.06 -2.49
N GLN A 6 -2.69 25.03 -2.28
CA GLN A 6 -1.29 24.90 -2.73
C GLN A 6 -0.56 23.80 -1.99
N SER A 7 -0.75 23.70 -0.67
CA SER A 7 -0.14 22.65 0.15
C SER A 7 -0.58 21.26 -0.30
N ILE A 8 -1.89 21.01 -0.46
CA ILE A 8 -2.36 19.69 -0.89
C ILE A 8 -1.96 19.39 -2.33
N LYS A 9 -1.99 20.39 -3.23
CA LYS A 9 -1.52 20.26 -4.60
C LYS A 9 -0.05 19.84 -4.63
N GLN A 10 0.81 20.50 -3.85
CA GLN A 10 2.23 20.17 -3.78
C GLN A 10 2.45 18.73 -3.31
N VAL A 11 1.77 18.29 -2.25
CA VAL A 11 1.88 16.91 -1.75
C VAL A 11 1.44 15.91 -2.82
N ILE A 12 0.29 16.13 -3.48
CA ILE A 12 -0.22 15.23 -4.52
C ILE A 12 0.72 15.16 -5.73
N GLU A 13 1.22 16.31 -6.20
CA GLU A 13 2.08 16.40 -7.39
C GLU A 13 3.50 15.87 -7.14
N THR A 14 4.01 15.95 -5.92
CA THR A 14 5.37 15.52 -5.57
C THR A 14 5.45 14.11 -5.03
N ARG A 15 4.35 13.52 -4.55
CA ARG A 15 4.32 12.12 -4.08
C ARG A 15 4.85 11.15 -5.14
N ARG A 16 5.87 10.37 -4.80
CA ARG A 16 6.46 9.33 -5.65
C ARG A 16 6.43 7.98 -4.98
N THR A 17 6.48 6.97 -5.82
CA THR A 17 6.61 5.58 -5.41
C THR A 17 8.10 5.25 -5.35
N THR A 18 8.60 4.95 -4.16
CA THR A 18 10.01 4.60 -3.92
C THR A 18 10.07 3.12 -3.57
N LYS A 19 10.57 2.30 -4.50
CA LYS A 19 10.69 0.85 -4.27
C LYS A 19 11.54 0.57 -3.03
N PRO A 20 11.21 -0.47 -2.24
CA PRO A 20 11.89 -0.73 -0.97
C PRO A 20 13.42 -0.78 -1.03
N PRO A 21 14.07 -1.37 -2.06
CA PRO A 21 15.54 -1.36 -2.16
C PRO A 21 16.19 0.03 -2.33
N LYS A 22 15.39 1.08 -2.56
CA LYS A 22 15.86 2.48 -2.63
C LYS A 22 15.60 3.27 -1.34
N MET A 23 15.09 2.61 -0.29
CA MET A 23 15.03 3.16 1.05
C MET A 23 16.40 2.99 1.74
N ASN A 24 16.58 3.58 2.91
CA ASN A 24 17.89 3.68 3.57
C ASN A 24 17.99 2.91 4.91
N GLY A 25 16.98 2.11 5.26
CA GLY A 25 16.98 1.29 6.48
C GLY A 25 16.74 2.05 7.79
N GLN A 26 16.65 3.38 7.77
CA GLN A 26 16.34 4.16 8.98
C GLN A 26 14.93 3.87 9.48
N ARG A 27 14.78 3.75 10.80
CA ARG A 27 13.51 3.47 11.46
C ARG A 27 12.67 4.74 11.61
N ILE A 28 11.45 4.72 11.09
CA ILE A 28 10.40 5.70 11.34
C ILE A 28 9.87 5.50 12.78
N PRO A 29 9.62 6.56 13.56
CA PRO A 29 8.94 6.43 14.84
C PRO A 29 7.52 5.86 14.69
N ASP A 30 7.11 4.95 15.56
CA ASP A 30 5.78 4.31 15.46
C ASP A 30 4.63 5.31 15.59
N GLU A 31 4.85 6.42 16.29
CA GLU A 31 3.91 7.55 16.37
C GLU A 31 3.60 8.13 14.98
N GLN A 32 4.60 8.27 14.11
CA GLN A 32 4.38 8.75 12.74
C GLN A 32 3.57 7.71 11.94
N ILE A 33 3.84 6.42 12.12
CA ILE A 33 3.03 5.36 11.48
C ILE A 33 1.57 5.42 11.95
N MET A 34 1.34 5.66 13.24
CA MET A 34 -0.01 5.84 13.78
C MET A 34 -0.69 7.10 13.24
N GLN A 35 0.01 8.23 13.11
CA GLN A 35 -0.52 9.43 12.46
C GLN A 35 -0.93 9.15 11.01
N LEU A 36 -0.14 8.38 10.27
CA LEU A 36 -0.48 7.97 8.91
C LEU A 36 -1.71 7.07 8.83
N LEU A 37 -1.85 6.12 9.78
CA LEU A 37 -3.04 5.27 9.89
C LEU A 37 -4.29 6.08 10.29
N GLN A 38 -4.15 7.08 11.16
CA GLN A 38 -5.23 8.01 11.49
C GLN A 38 -5.70 8.79 10.26
N LEU A 39 -4.79 9.24 9.39
CA LEU A 39 -5.16 9.86 8.12
C LEU A 39 -5.89 8.89 7.18
N ALA A 40 -5.47 7.61 7.17
CA ALA A 40 -6.15 6.56 6.41
C ALA A 40 -7.60 6.37 6.89
N ASP A 41 -7.83 6.49 8.20
CA ASP A 41 -9.14 6.32 8.85
C ASP A 41 -10.17 7.39 8.47
N TRP A 42 -9.71 8.55 7.99
CA TRP A 42 -10.56 9.62 7.44
C TRP A 42 -10.98 9.38 5.98
N ALA A 43 -10.86 8.17 5.46
CA ALA A 43 -11.30 7.84 4.11
C ALA A 43 -12.85 7.89 3.98
N PRO A 44 -13.38 8.30 2.83
CA PRO A 44 -14.81 8.24 2.58
C PRO A 44 -15.28 6.78 2.53
N THR A 45 -16.43 6.50 3.14
CA THR A 45 -17.04 5.16 3.14
C THR A 45 -18.56 5.27 3.02
N HIS A 46 -19.12 4.64 1.99
CA HIS A 46 -20.58 4.51 1.89
C HIS A 46 -21.07 3.52 2.96
N GLY A 47 -22.23 3.82 3.56
CA GLY A 47 -22.81 2.98 4.61
C GLY A 47 -22.02 2.94 5.92
N HIS A 48 -21.00 3.79 6.08
CA HIS A 48 -20.13 3.82 7.26
C HIS A 48 -19.54 2.45 7.63
N THR A 49 -19.13 1.66 6.62
CA THR A 49 -18.60 0.31 6.86
C THR A 49 -17.14 0.28 7.26
N GLU A 50 -16.39 1.35 6.99
CA GLU A 50 -14.97 1.53 7.37
C GLU A 50 -14.14 0.27 7.10
N PRO A 51 -14.08 -0.21 5.85
CA PRO A 51 -13.67 -1.59 5.56
C PRO A 51 -12.14 -1.80 5.59
N TRP A 52 -11.35 -0.73 5.67
CA TRP A 52 -9.89 -0.80 5.64
C TRP A 52 -9.31 -1.45 6.89
N ARG A 53 -8.38 -2.39 6.70
CA ARG A 53 -7.60 -2.98 7.78
C ARG A 53 -6.12 -3.06 7.39
N PHE A 54 -5.26 -2.94 8.40
CA PHE A 54 -3.81 -2.88 8.24
C PHE A 54 -3.17 -3.88 9.22
N ILE A 55 -2.28 -4.75 8.72
CA ILE A 55 -1.40 -5.57 9.57
C ILE A 55 -0.01 -4.97 9.48
N VAL A 56 0.48 -4.41 10.58
CA VAL A 56 1.76 -3.67 10.63
C VAL A 56 2.87 -4.60 11.09
N TYR A 57 3.95 -4.66 10.33
CA TYR A 57 5.19 -5.35 10.65
C TYR A 57 6.31 -4.32 10.80
N SER A 58 6.99 -4.33 11.94
CA SER A 58 8.17 -3.50 12.23
C SER A 58 9.33 -4.39 12.69
N ASP A 59 10.51 -3.80 12.73
CA ASP A 59 11.73 -4.42 13.27
C ASP A 59 11.98 -5.80 12.64
N GLU A 60 12.25 -6.83 13.43
CA GLU A 60 12.50 -8.20 12.94
C GLU A 60 11.30 -8.83 12.22
N ALA A 61 10.07 -8.41 12.56
CA ALA A 61 8.85 -8.95 11.97
C ALA A 61 8.74 -8.63 10.46
N ARG A 62 9.41 -7.56 9.98
CA ARG A 62 9.47 -7.23 8.54
C ARG A 62 10.20 -8.32 7.76
N GLN A 63 11.32 -8.79 8.30
CA GLN A 63 12.11 -9.86 7.69
C GLN A 63 11.36 -11.17 7.72
N HIS A 64 10.71 -11.47 8.86
CA HIS A 64 9.88 -12.66 8.97
C HIS A 64 8.74 -12.67 7.95
N PHE A 65 8.04 -11.55 7.78
CA PHE A 65 7.01 -11.42 6.75
C PHE A 65 7.56 -11.65 5.33
N CYS A 66 8.72 -11.06 5.00
CA CYS A 66 9.32 -11.22 3.67
C CYS A 66 9.75 -12.67 3.39
N GLN A 67 10.31 -13.34 4.40
CA GLN A 67 10.61 -14.78 4.33
C GLN A 67 9.35 -15.61 4.10
N GLN A 68 8.29 -15.38 4.88
CA GLN A 68 7.01 -16.08 4.71
C GLN A 68 6.40 -15.82 3.32
N HIS A 69 6.48 -14.59 2.82
CA HIS A 69 5.99 -14.23 1.49
C HIS A 69 6.73 -14.98 0.38
N ALA A 70 8.06 -15.12 0.52
CA ALA A 70 8.89 -15.90 -0.38
C ALA A 70 8.59 -17.40 -0.30
N GLU A 71 8.40 -17.97 0.90
CA GLU A 71 8.03 -19.38 1.06
C GLU A 71 6.66 -19.69 0.46
N LEU A 72 5.67 -18.82 0.66
CA LEU A 72 4.36 -18.98 0.02
C LEU A 72 4.50 -19.02 -1.51
N TYR A 73 5.37 -18.19 -2.08
CA TYR A 73 5.67 -18.20 -3.51
C TYR A 73 6.29 -19.53 -3.95
N LYS A 74 7.29 -20.03 -3.23
CA LYS A 74 7.95 -21.30 -3.54
C LYS A 74 7.00 -22.50 -3.44
N GLN A 75 6.08 -22.49 -2.48
CA GLN A 75 5.16 -23.60 -2.22
C GLN A 75 3.99 -23.68 -3.21
N HIS A 76 3.50 -22.54 -3.69
CA HIS A 76 2.25 -22.48 -4.46
C HIS A 76 2.43 -22.20 -5.94
N ILE A 77 3.63 -21.80 -6.38
CA ILE A 77 3.91 -21.62 -7.80
C ILE A 77 4.43 -22.94 -8.38
N PRO A 78 3.82 -23.43 -9.49
CA PRO A 78 4.29 -24.62 -10.18
C PRO A 78 5.78 -24.54 -10.52
N ALA A 79 6.49 -25.66 -10.43
CA ALA A 79 7.94 -25.71 -10.59
C ALA A 79 8.42 -25.16 -11.96
N ASP A 80 7.64 -25.37 -13.03
CA ASP A 80 7.90 -24.85 -14.38
C ASP A 80 7.74 -23.32 -14.49
N LYS A 81 7.04 -22.70 -13.53
CA LYS A 81 6.81 -21.24 -13.45
C LYS A 81 7.60 -20.58 -12.33
N PHE A 82 8.30 -21.36 -11.51
CA PHE A 82 9.10 -20.85 -10.41
C PHE A 82 10.32 -20.10 -10.94
N ILE A 83 10.64 -18.98 -10.32
CA ILE A 83 11.77 -18.12 -10.70
C ILE A 83 12.54 -17.80 -9.43
N GLN A 84 13.78 -18.30 -9.33
CA GLN A 84 14.63 -18.13 -8.14
C GLN A 84 14.85 -16.66 -7.80
N ASP A 85 15.15 -15.82 -8.79
CA ASP A 85 15.33 -14.38 -8.59
C ASP A 85 14.10 -13.69 -7.99
N LYS A 86 12.89 -14.17 -8.30
CA LYS A 86 11.66 -13.62 -7.73
C LYS A 86 11.51 -14.04 -6.27
N TYR A 87 11.86 -15.28 -5.93
CA TYR A 87 11.91 -15.75 -4.55
C TYR A 87 12.88 -14.92 -3.71
N GLU A 88 14.13 -14.72 -4.17
CA GLU A 88 15.13 -13.92 -3.44
C GLU A 88 14.69 -12.45 -3.32
N LYS A 89 14.11 -11.87 -4.39
CA LYS A 89 13.57 -10.51 -4.33
C LYS A 89 12.46 -10.36 -3.30
N LEU A 90 11.57 -11.34 -3.15
CA LEU A 90 10.53 -11.31 -2.11
C LEU A 90 11.15 -11.40 -0.72
N ARG A 91 12.10 -12.31 -0.53
CA ARG A 91 12.79 -12.56 0.74
C ARG A 91 13.49 -11.32 1.29
N HIS A 92 14.12 -10.53 0.41
CA HIS A 92 14.90 -9.34 0.78
C HIS A 92 14.14 -8.01 0.59
N MET A 93 12.88 -8.04 0.15
CA MET A 93 12.13 -6.83 -0.18
C MET A 93 12.04 -5.84 1.00
N GLY A 94 11.96 -6.36 2.23
CA GLY A 94 11.77 -5.56 3.44
C GLY A 94 13.03 -5.01 4.09
N GLU A 95 14.22 -5.34 3.59
CA GLU A 95 15.50 -5.06 4.29
C GLU A 95 15.73 -3.58 4.59
N GLN A 96 15.43 -2.73 3.61
CA GLN A 96 15.65 -1.30 3.72
C GLN A 96 14.38 -0.52 4.13
N ALA A 97 13.25 -1.22 4.27
CA ALA A 97 12.00 -0.61 4.72
C ALA A 97 11.98 -0.51 6.25
N SER A 98 11.38 0.56 6.77
CA SER A 98 11.11 0.74 8.19
C SER A 98 9.86 0.00 8.65
N HIS A 99 8.82 -0.07 7.84
CA HIS A 99 7.58 -0.77 8.17
C HIS A 99 7.01 -1.42 6.93
N ILE A 100 6.37 -2.56 7.11
CA ILE A 100 5.58 -3.24 6.07
C ILE A 100 4.14 -3.30 6.59
N LEU A 101 3.18 -2.90 5.78
CA LEU A 101 1.76 -3.01 6.12
C LEU A 101 1.06 -3.86 5.07
N VAL A 102 0.46 -4.98 5.48
CA VAL A 102 -0.49 -5.67 4.61
C VAL A 102 -1.83 -4.96 4.73
N THR A 103 -2.31 -4.46 3.60
CA THR A 103 -3.59 -3.73 3.50
C THR A 103 -4.65 -4.65 2.94
N TYR A 104 -5.80 -4.72 3.60
CA TYR A 104 -6.92 -5.51 3.13
C TYR A 104 -8.25 -4.83 3.42
N MET A 105 -9.22 -5.14 2.57
CA MET A 105 -10.63 -4.81 2.74
C MET A 105 -11.26 -5.95 3.54
N ARG A 106 -11.81 -5.63 4.71
CA ARG A 106 -12.64 -6.53 5.49
C ARG A 106 -14.09 -6.35 5.06
N ARG A 107 -14.66 -7.37 4.43
CA ARG A 107 -15.99 -7.28 3.83
C ARG A 107 -17.05 -7.11 4.92
N GLY A 108 -17.86 -6.05 4.78
CA GLY A 108 -19.01 -5.78 5.63
C GLY A 108 -20.16 -6.77 5.40
N GLU A 109 -21.11 -6.78 6.34
CA GLU A 109 -22.30 -7.65 6.29
C GLU A 109 -23.51 -6.98 5.63
N LEU A 110 -23.41 -5.69 5.28
CA LEU A 110 -24.49 -4.93 4.68
C LEU A 110 -24.66 -5.29 3.19
N PRO A 111 -25.69 -6.06 2.78
CA PRO A 111 -25.77 -6.59 1.42
C PRO A 111 -26.00 -5.50 0.36
N LYS A 112 -26.55 -4.36 0.78
CA LYS A 112 -26.82 -3.20 -0.09
C LYS A 112 -25.56 -2.44 -0.51
N ILE A 113 -24.41 -2.67 0.15
CA ILE A 113 -23.14 -2.02 -0.19
C ILE A 113 -22.38 -2.93 -1.15
N PRO A 114 -22.22 -2.55 -2.43
CA PRO A 114 -21.40 -3.30 -3.37
C PRO A 114 -19.97 -3.49 -2.87
N GLU A 115 -19.38 -4.65 -3.11
CA GLU A 115 -17.98 -4.94 -2.77
C GLU A 115 -17.01 -3.91 -3.38
N LEU A 116 -17.29 -3.47 -4.62
CA LEU A 116 -16.50 -2.46 -5.31
C LEU A 116 -16.38 -1.15 -4.52
N GLU A 117 -17.44 -0.74 -3.81
CA GLU A 117 -17.42 0.49 -3.02
C GLU A 117 -16.51 0.37 -1.80
N GLU A 118 -16.44 -0.81 -1.17
CA GLU A 118 -15.55 -1.07 -0.03
C GLU A 118 -14.08 -1.21 -0.47
N ILE A 119 -13.84 -1.78 -1.65
CA ILE A 119 -12.52 -1.77 -2.29
C ILE A 119 -12.09 -0.32 -2.58
N ALA A 120 -12.99 0.51 -3.11
CA ALA A 120 -12.72 1.92 -3.40
C ALA A 120 -12.43 2.71 -2.11
N ALA A 121 -13.24 2.54 -1.07
CA ALA A 121 -13.03 3.15 0.24
C ALA A 121 -11.67 2.76 0.84
N THR A 122 -11.31 1.47 0.80
CA THR A 122 -10.00 1.00 1.26
C THR A 122 -8.85 1.57 0.42
N SER A 123 -9.04 1.71 -0.89
CA SER A 123 -8.05 2.35 -1.79
C SER A 123 -7.87 3.84 -1.46
N CYS A 124 -8.94 4.54 -1.08
CA CYS A 124 -8.87 5.92 -0.57
C CYS A 124 -8.09 6.00 0.75
N ALA A 125 -8.31 5.08 1.69
CA ALA A 125 -7.55 5.00 2.94
C ALA A 125 -6.05 4.83 2.69
N ILE A 126 -5.69 3.92 1.78
CA ILE A 126 -4.30 3.74 1.33
C ILE A 126 -3.76 5.03 0.72
N GLN A 127 -4.50 5.69 -0.16
CA GLN A 127 -4.04 6.94 -0.79
C GLN A 127 -3.86 8.09 0.23
N ASN A 128 -4.75 8.23 1.22
CA ASN A 128 -4.58 9.19 2.31
C ASN A 128 -3.27 8.96 3.07
N LEU A 129 -2.99 7.70 3.42
CA LEU A 129 -1.73 7.29 4.05
C LEU A 129 -0.51 7.67 3.19
N LEU A 130 -0.56 7.38 1.88
CA LEU A 130 0.55 7.69 0.97
C LEU A 130 0.79 9.20 0.82
N LEU A 131 -0.26 10.02 0.84
CA LEU A 131 -0.14 11.48 0.83
C LEU A 131 0.43 11.99 2.15
N GLY A 132 -0.05 11.48 3.28
CA GLY A 132 0.50 11.78 4.60
C GLY A 132 1.99 11.42 4.69
N ALA A 133 2.38 10.25 4.18
CA ALA A 133 3.78 9.81 4.16
C ALA A 133 4.63 10.80 3.36
N SER A 134 4.15 11.24 2.20
CA SER A 134 4.84 12.24 1.39
C SER A 134 4.94 13.61 2.08
N ALA A 135 3.92 14.02 2.84
CA ALA A 135 3.94 15.25 3.61
C ALA A 135 4.95 15.22 4.78
N LEU A 136 5.18 14.03 5.36
CA LEU A 136 6.22 13.79 6.37
C LEU A 136 7.63 13.58 5.76
N GLY A 137 7.78 13.63 4.43
CA GLY A 137 9.05 13.37 3.75
C GLY A 137 9.45 11.88 3.73
N LEU A 138 8.49 10.97 3.93
CA LEU A 138 8.71 9.53 3.95
C LEU A 138 8.61 8.92 2.54
N ALA A 139 9.45 7.92 2.30
CA ALA A 139 9.36 7.05 1.12
C ALA A 139 8.23 6.03 1.32
N SER A 140 7.46 5.79 0.26
CA SER A 140 6.38 4.80 0.27
C SER A 140 6.30 4.01 -1.02
N TYR A 141 5.90 2.73 -0.91
CA TYR A 141 5.63 1.83 -2.02
C TYR A 141 4.37 1.03 -1.75
N TRP A 142 3.39 1.09 -2.65
CA TRP A 142 2.23 0.20 -2.65
C TRP A 142 2.40 -0.82 -3.78
N GLY A 143 2.56 -2.09 -3.41
CA GLY A 143 2.80 -3.18 -4.34
C GLY A 143 1.81 -4.33 -4.20
N SER A 144 1.52 -4.98 -5.31
CA SER A 144 0.66 -6.18 -5.41
C SER A 144 1.42 -7.40 -5.95
N GLY A 145 2.75 -7.33 -5.99
CA GLY A 145 3.60 -8.40 -6.52
C GLY A 145 3.67 -9.64 -5.63
N GLY A 146 4.29 -10.70 -6.17
CA GLY A 146 4.44 -11.97 -5.46
C GLY A 146 3.10 -12.64 -5.21
N MET A 147 2.87 -13.02 -3.96
CA MET A 147 1.64 -13.68 -3.49
C MET A 147 0.57 -12.73 -2.95
N ALA A 148 0.72 -11.40 -3.08
CA ALA A 148 -0.17 -10.44 -2.41
C ALA A 148 -1.67 -10.70 -2.72
N TYR A 149 -2.02 -11.03 -3.96
CA TYR A 149 -3.40 -11.37 -4.37
C TYR A 149 -3.66 -12.87 -4.47
N HIS A 150 -2.69 -13.71 -4.14
CA HIS A 150 -2.87 -15.15 -4.18
C HIS A 150 -3.65 -15.63 -2.93
N PRO A 151 -4.60 -16.57 -3.05
CA PRO A 151 -5.37 -17.09 -1.91
C PRO A 151 -4.51 -17.57 -0.74
N ALA A 152 -3.32 -18.12 -1.03
CA ALA A 152 -2.36 -18.54 -0.01
C ALA A 152 -1.94 -17.43 0.96
N MET A 153 -1.80 -16.18 0.50
CA MET A 153 -1.52 -15.04 1.39
C MET A 153 -2.69 -14.80 2.34
N LYS A 154 -3.91 -14.88 1.82
CA LYS A 154 -5.11 -14.71 2.65
C LYS A 154 -5.22 -15.77 3.74
N ASN A 155 -4.98 -17.02 3.38
CA ASN A 155 -4.98 -18.14 4.31
C ASN A 155 -3.88 -18.01 5.36
N HIS A 156 -2.67 -17.61 4.95
CA HIS A 156 -1.54 -17.34 5.85
C HIS A 156 -1.87 -16.26 6.89
N LEU A 157 -2.56 -15.20 6.45
CA LEU A 157 -3.00 -14.09 7.30
C LEU A 157 -4.29 -14.38 8.07
N GLN A 158 -4.88 -15.58 7.91
CA GLN A 158 -6.13 -16.00 8.56
C GLN A 158 -7.31 -15.05 8.28
N LEU A 159 -7.36 -14.43 7.10
CA LEU A 159 -8.48 -13.56 6.74
C LEU A 159 -9.68 -14.38 6.25
N ARG A 160 -10.87 -13.76 6.27
CA ARG A 160 -12.12 -14.41 5.90
C ARG A 160 -12.18 -14.67 4.40
N GLU A 161 -13.04 -15.59 3.97
CA GLU A 161 -13.22 -15.92 2.55
C GLU A 161 -13.66 -14.71 1.70
N GLN A 162 -14.37 -13.77 2.29
CA GLN A 162 -14.84 -12.55 1.65
C GLN A 162 -13.86 -11.37 1.76
N ASP A 163 -12.83 -11.46 2.59
CA ASP A 163 -11.84 -10.40 2.73
C ASP A 163 -10.89 -10.38 1.51
N ILE A 164 -10.44 -9.19 1.13
CA ILE A 164 -9.61 -8.99 -0.06
C ILE A 164 -8.35 -8.23 0.31
N VAL A 165 -7.18 -8.82 0.06
CA VAL A 165 -5.90 -8.12 0.17
C VAL A 165 -5.78 -7.12 -0.97
N LEU A 166 -5.58 -5.84 -0.65
CA LEU A 166 -5.43 -4.77 -1.65
C LEU A 166 -3.96 -4.46 -1.96
N GLY A 167 -3.04 -4.97 -1.16
CA GLY A 167 -1.61 -4.98 -1.45
C GLY A 167 -0.78 -4.83 -0.19
N ILE A 168 0.52 -4.69 -0.40
CA ILE A 168 1.52 -4.55 0.65
C ILE A 168 2.15 -3.16 0.50
N LEU A 169 2.09 -2.39 1.57
CA LEU A 169 2.75 -1.11 1.71
C LEU A 169 4.12 -1.31 2.35
N TYR A 170 5.10 -0.59 1.86
CA TYR A 170 6.41 -0.47 2.48
C TYR A 170 6.65 1.01 2.74
N LEU A 171 7.04 1.34 3.96
CA LEU A 171 7.33 2.70 4.41
C LEU A 171 8.77 2.76 4.91
N GLY A 172 9.46 3.85 4.63
CA GLY A 172 10.83 4.09 5.09
C GLY A 172 11.27 5.52 4.78
N TYR A 173 12.55 5.80 4.98
CA TYR A 173 13.19 7.00 4.45
C TYR A 173 13.87 6.66 3.12
N GLY A 174 13.92 7.62 2.20
CA GLY A 174 14.64 7.48 0.94
C GLY A 174 15.53 8.69 0.70
N ASP A 175 16.73 8.45 0.19
CA ASP A 175 17.75 9.51 0.06
C ASP A 175 17.65 10.29 -1.26
N ASN A 176 16.73 9.87 -2.13
CA ASN A 176 16.60 10.45 -3.46
C ASN A 176 15.55 11.55 -3.50
N ALA A 177 15.92 12.69 -4.08
CA ALA A 177 14.98 13.75 -4.41
C ALA A 177 13.84 13.22 -5.30
N ALA A 178 12.61 13.68 -5.04
CA ALA A 178 11.47 13.33 -5.86
C ALA A 178 11.68 13.84 -7.29
N HIS A 179 11.61 12.94 -8.26
CA HIS A 179 11.69 13.30 -9.67
C HIS A 179 10.35 13.87 -10.14
N PRO A 180 10.28 14.69 -11.21
CA PRO A 180 9.02 15.12 -11.78
C PRO A 180 8.12 13.94 -12.15
N GLY A 181 6.83 14.11 -11.93
CA GLY A 181 5.83 13.07 -12.21
C GLY A 181 5.53 13.07 -13.69
N LYS A 182 5.30 11.88 -14.26
CA LYS A 182 4.88 11.74 -15.66
C LYS A 182 3.44 11.25 -15.74
N ARG A 183 2.69 11.75 -16.72
CA ARG A 183 1.42 11.18 -17.20
C ARG A 183 1.60 10.85 -18.67
N GLN A 184 1.13 9.67 -19.08
CA GLN A 184 1.26 9.22 -20.47
C GLN A 184 0.18 9.83 -21.36
N VAL A 185 -1.03 9.92 -20.81
CA VAL A 185 -2.20 10.51 -21.47
C VAL A 185 -2.46 11.89 -20.86
N PRO A 186 -2.65 12.95 -21.66
CA PRO A 186 -3.07 14.28 -21.22
C PRO A 186 -4.37 14.24 -20.38
N LEU A 187 -4.68 15.33 -19.67
CA LEU A 187 -5.89 15.39 -18.83
C LEU A 187 -7.15 15.53 -19.70
N GLU A 188 -7.02 16.26 -20.80
CA GLU A 188 -8.09 16.63 -21.74
C GLU A 188 -8.73 15.40 -22.38
N GLU A 189 -7.95 14.35 -22.63
CA GLU A 189 -8.45 13.08 -23.17
C GLU A 189 -9.21 12.23 -22.14
N LYS A 190 -9.15 12.58 -20.84
CA LYS A 190 -9.80 11.84 -19.74
C LYS A 190 -11.04 12.54 -19.20
N VAL A 191 -11.39 13.70 -19.73
CA VAL A 191 -12.46 14.55 -19.22
C VAL A 191 -13.42 14.89 -20.36
N SER A 192 -14.71 14.58 -20.16
CA SER A 192 -15.79 15.00 -21.05
C SER A 192 -16.70 15.98 -20.31
N TRP A 193 -16.90 17.16 -20.89
CA TRP A 193 -17.85 18.15 -20.38
C TRP A 193 -19.15 18.05 -21.19
N VAL A 194 -20.25 17.74 -20.53
CA VAL A 194 -21.61 17.84 -21.10
C VAL A 194 -22.26 19.07 -20.47
N ARG A 195 -22.81 19.97 -21.29
CA ARG A 195 -23.42 21.24 -20.88
C ARG A 195 -24.85 21.31 -21.37
#